data_AF-A0A6P3BXS3-F1
#
_entry.id   AF-A0A6P3BXS3-F1
#
_cell.length_a   1.000
_cell.length_b   1.000
_cell.length_c   1.000
_cell.angle_alpha   90.00
_cell.angle_beta   90.00
_cell.angle_gamma   90.00
#
_symmetry.space_group_name_H-M   'P 1'
#
loop_
_entity.id
_entity.type
_entity.pdbx_description
1 polymer ?
#
loop_
_entity_poly.entity_id
_entity_poly.type
_entity_poly.pdbx_seq_one_letter_code
_entity_poly.pdbx_strand_id
1 'polypeptide(L)'
;MPCEACMNVRMMSDPVAHRGLVELHKPTKLRPLGRPAIVVRQYRCRLCTTNWLMESDPLQTGVTEWLCLNEASNILAPSSTQQPNDVATGHLGEAGVGNPTLPLSPAYGDGGSAIFLRATAGKA
;
A
#
# COMPACT_ATOMS: atom_id res chain seq x y z
N MET A 1 -1.48 1.65 18.02
CA MET A 1 -2.82 2.24 17.77
C MET A 1 -2.66 3.73 17.47
N PRO A 2 -3.33 4.30 16.46
CA PRO A 2 -3.21 5.74 16.13
C PRO A 2 -3.81 6.60 17.25
N CYS A 3 -3.20 7.76 17.52
CA CYS A 3 -3.78 8.74 18.44
C CYS A 3 -4.97 9.45 17.80
N GLU A 4 -5.83 10.06 18.64
CA GLU A 4 -7.02 10.81 18.21
C GLU A 4 -6.69 11.89 17.16
N ALA A 5 -5.58 12.61 17.34
CA ALA A 5 -5.16 13.63 16.37
C ALA A 5 -4.79 13.04 14.99
N CYS A 6 -4.16 11.86 14.95
CA CYS A 6 -3.91 11.15 13.70
C CYS A 6 -5.20 10.56 13.11
N MET A 7 -6.14 10.10 13.93
CA MET A 7 -7.45 9.67 13.46
C MET A 7 -8.21 10.82 12.80
N ASN A 8 -8.15 12.02 13.40
CA ASN A 8 -8.78 13.21 12.86
C ASN A 8 -8.23 13.61 11.49
N VAL A 9 -6.90 13.61 11.30
CA VAL A 9 -6.30 13.84 9.97
C VAL A 9 -6.68 12.75 8.97
N ARG A 10 -6.90 11.52 9.42
CA ARG A 10 -7.34 10.42 8.55
C ARG A 10 -8.80 10.54 8.13
N MET A 11 -9.65 11.04 9.02
CA MET A 11 -11.12 11.07 8.84
C MET A 11 -11.62 12.38 8.28
N MET A 12 -11.05 13.50 8.73
CA MET A 12 -11.35 14.81 8.20
C MET A 12 -10.44 15.04 7.01
N SER A 13 -11.03 15.29 5.83
CA SER A 13 -10.30 15.73 4.63
C SER A 13 -9.68 17.13 4.79
N ASP A 14 -9.39 17.55 6.03
CA ASP A 14 -8.79 18.82 6.37
C ASP A 14 -7.27 18.75 6.07
N PRO A 15 -6.74 19.65 5.22
CA PRO A 15 -5.33 19.65 4.85
C PRO A 15 -4.38 20.03 5.99
N VAL A 16 -4.87 20.43 7.17
CA VAL A 16 -4.04 20.97 8.24
C VAL A 16 -3.35 19.87 9.07
N ALA A 17 -2.02 19.91 9.09
CA ALA A 17 -1.22 19.08 9.99
C ALA A 17 -1.53 19.38 11.47
N HIS A 18 -1.78 18.34 12.26
CA HIS A 18 -1.87 18.52 13.71
C HIS A 18 -0.48 18.73 14.35
N ARG A 19 -0.42 19.43 15.50
CA ARG A 19 0.82 19.83 16.20
C ARG A 19 1.77 18.69 16.61
N GLY A 20 1.33 17.45 16.50
CA GLY A 20 2.12 16.27 16.85
C GLY A 20 2.95 15.72 15.70
N LEU A 21 2.72 16.15 14.45
CA LEU A 21 3.47 15.73 13.29
C LEU A 21 4.79 16.49 13.19
N VAL A 22 5.89 15.75 13.15
CA VAL A 22 7.25 16.28 13.01
C VAL A 22 7.82 15.85 11.66
N GLU A 23 8.32 16.81 10.88
CA GLU A 23 8.93 16.54 9.57
C GLU A 23 10.26 15.79 9.78
N LEU A 24 10.44 14.66 9.08
CA LEU A 24 11.60 13.78 9.26
C LEU A 24 12.78 14.16 8.37
N HIS A 25 12.50 14.57 7.13
CA HIS A 25 13.48 14.77 6.07
C HIS A 25 13.23 16.08 5.35
N LYS A 26 14.23 16.55 4.59
CA LYS A 26 14.02 17.68 3.68
C LYS A 26 12.92 17.33 2.67
N PRO A 27 12.01 18.27 2.35
CA PRO A 27 11.00 18.06 1.32
C PRO A 27 11.63 17.67 0.00
N THR A 28 11.04 16.67 -0.67
CA THR A 28 11.51 16.19 -1.96
C THR A 28 10.62 16.74 -3.05
N LYS A 29 11.19 17.48 -4.00
CA LYS A 29 10.48 17.93 -5.20
C LYS A 29 10.60 16.86 -6.28
N LEU A 30 9.48 16.23 -6.62
CA LEU A 30 9.40 15.24 -7.68
C LEU A 30 8.81 15.88 -8.93
N ARG A 31 9.36 15.55 -10.10
CA ARG A 31 8.77 15.93 -11.39
C ARG A 31 8.37 14.65 -12.13
N PRO A 32 7.14 14.15 -11.92
CA PRO A 32 6.65 13.01 -12.68
C PRO A 32 6.65 13.34 -14.17
N LEU A 33 6.92 12.34 -15.01
CA LEU A 33 7.01 12.53 -16.45
C LEU A 33 5.70 13.10 -17.00
N GLY A 34 5.80 14.25 -17.68
CA GLY A 34 4.65 14.92 -18.29
C GLY A 34 3.66 15.56 -17.30
N ARG A 35 3.97 15.63 -15.99
CA ARG A 35 3.12 16.28 -14.99
C ARG A 35 3.82 17.44 -14.28
N PRO A 36 3.06 18.39 -13.71
CA PRO A 36 3.60 19.38 -12.79
C PRO A 36 4.40 18.73 -11.66
N ALA A 37 5.43 19.44 -11.20
CA ALA A 37 6.21 18.95 -10.08
C ALA A 37 5.35 18.94 -8.81
N ILE A 38 5.49 17.91 -7.99
CA ILE A 38 4.88 17.83 -6.65
C ILE A 38 5.97 17.93 -5.59
N VAL A 39 5.60 18.40 -4.40
CA VAL A 39 6.48 18.41 -3.23
C VAL A 39 5.93 17.41 -2.23
N VAL A 40 6.79 16.45 -1.88
CA VAL A 40 6.50 15.38 -0.94
C VAL A 40 7.26 15.63 0.36
N ARG A 41 6.55 15.54 1.48
CA ARG A 41 7.10 15.69 2.84
C ARG A 41 6.75 14.47 3.67
N GLN A 42 7.70 14.04 4.51
CA GLN A 42 7.51 12.91 5.40
C GLN A 42 7.41 13.41 6.83
N TYR A 43 6.41 12.92 7.55
CA TYR A 43 6.15 13.26 8.93
C TYR A 43 6.07 12.01 9.81
N ARG A 44 6.41 12.17 11.08
CA ARG A 44 6.12 11.19 12.13
C ARG A 44 5.38 11.85 13.27
N CYS A 45 4.31 11.22 13.72
CA CYS A 45 3.62 11.65 14.92
C CYS A 45 4.49 11.33 16.15
N ARG A 46 4.83 12.34 16.96
CA ARG A 46 5.59 12.14 18.20
C ARG A 46 4.80 11.41 19.31
N LEU A 47 3.48 11.33 19.19
CA LEU A 47 2.60 10.73 20.20
C LEU A 47 2.40 9.23 19.97
N CYS A 48 2.02 8.84 18.75
CA CYS A 48 1.72 7.44 18.41
C CYS A 48 2.71 6.83 17.41
N THR A 49 3.76 7.56 17.03
CA THR A 49 4.82 7.11 16.11
C THR A 49 4.41 6.81 14.68
N THR A 50 3.12 6.98 14.34
CA THR A 50 2.56 6.83 12.99
C THR A 50 3.28 7.73 11.99
N ASN A 51 3.70 7.14 10.88
CA ASN A 51 4.31 7.81 9.75
C ASN A 51 3.24 8.32 8.77
N TRP A 52 3.50 9.50 8.22
CA TRP A 52 2.61 10.21 7.30
C TRP A 52 3.41 10.76 6.12
N LEU A 53 2.76 10.78 4.95
CA LEU A 53 3.24 11.48 3.77
C LEU A 53 2.28 12.65 3.49
N MET A 54 2.84 13.80 3.15
CA MET A 54 2.08 14.93 2.63
C MET A 54 2.56 15.25 1.22
N GLU A 55 1.62 15.33 0.30
CA GLU A 55 1.85 15.72 -1.09
C GLU A 55 1.20 17.08 -1.33
N SER A 56 1.91 17.97 -2.01
CA SER A 56 1.42 19.30 -2.36
C SER A 56 1.82 19.67 -3.78
N ASP A 57 0.93 20.34 -4.50
CA ASP A 57 1.20 20.92 -5.81
C ASP A 57 1.63 22.39 -5.64
N PRO A 58 2.89 22.77 -5.97
CA PRO A 58 3.35 24.14 -5.89
C PRO A 58 2.59 25.12 -6.78
N LEU A 59 1.88 24.63 -7.82
CA LEU A 59 1.09 25.44 -8.73
C LEU A 59 -0.37 25.61 -8.26
N GLN A 60 -0.85 24.73 -7.37
CA GLN A 60 -2.21 24.79 -6.86
C GLN A 60 -2.19 25.02 -5.34
N THR A 61 -2.33 26.29 -4.97
CA THR A 61 -2.38 26.67 -3.54
C THR A 61 -3.61 26.03 -2.89
N GLY A 62 -3.38 25.25 -1.82
CA GLY A 62 -4.44 24.62 -1.04
C GLY A 62 -4.76 23.17 -1.41
N VAL A 63 -4.17 22.62 -2.47
CA VAL A 63 -4.27 21.18 -2.77
C VAL A 63 -3.16 20.46 -2.02
N THR A 64 -3.53 19.82 -0.91
CA THR A 64 -2.61 19.02 -0.08
C THR A 64 -3.27 17.70 0.25
N GLU A 65 -2.60 16.61 -0.05
CA GLU A 65 -3.08 15.26 0.22
C GLU A 65 -2.22 14.60 1.30
N TRP A 66 -2.89 13.96 2.26
CA TRP A 66 -2.26 13.25 3.37
C TRP A 66 -2.43 11.75 3.21
N LEU A 67 -1.33 11.01 3.30
CA LEU A 67 -1.31 9.55 3.25
C LEU A 67 -0.78 9.00 4.58
N CYS A 68 -1.56 8.15 5.24
CA CYS A 68 -1.13 7.45 6.45
C CYS A 68 -0.34 6.20 6.08
N LEU A 69 0.90 6.08 6.57
CA LEU A 69 1.79 4.94 6.35
C LEU A 69 1.84 3.96 7.53
N ASN A 70 1.13 4.25 8.64
CA ASN A 70 1.20 3.49 9.88
C ASN A 70 2.65 3.35 10.38
N GLU A 71 3.19 2.14 10.41
CA GLU A 71 4.55 1.85 10.85
C GLU A 71 5.57 1.88 9.69
N ALA A 72 5.11 1.90 8.43
CA ALA A 72 5.97 1.90 7.26
C ALA A 72 6.69 3.24 7.11
N SER A 73 7.95 3.20 6.68
CA SER A 73 8.77 4.40 6.45
C SER A 73 8.56 5.02 5.06
N ASN A 74 8.08 4.24 4.10
CA ASN A 74 7.73 4.70 2.75
C ASN A 74 6.68 3.77 2.11
N ILE A 75 6.13 4.18 0.97
CA ILE A 75 5.08 3.43 0.25
C ILE A 75 5.56 2.11 -0.38
N LEU A 76 6.86 1.94 -0.59
CA LEU A 76 7.48 0.77 -1.22
C LEU A 76 8.00 -0.26 -0.21
N ALA A 77 8.05 0.10 1.07
CA ALA A 77 8.53 -0.72 2.17
C ALA A 77 7.34 -1.07 3.07
N PRO A 78 6.53 -2.09 2.69
CA PRO A 78 5.40 -2.50 3.52
C PRO A 78 5.92 -2.89 4.91
N SER A 79 5.20 -2.46 5.95
CA SER A 79 5.40 -2.97 7.30
C SER A 79 5.26 -4.48 7.21
N SER A 80 6.24 -5.25 7.71
CA SER A 80 6.12 -6.71 7.79
C SER A 80 4.84 -7.00 8.56
N THR A 81 3.79 -7.41 7.83
CA THR A 81 2.57 -7.85 8.46
C THR A 81 2.98 -9.08 9.25
N GLN A 82 2.90 -9.00 10.58
CA GLN A 82 2.95 -10.18 11.42
C GLN A 82 1.85 -11.08 10.88
N GLN A 83 2.23 -12.09 10.10
CA GLN A 83 1.30 -13.13 9.65
C GLN A 83 0.64 -13.64 10.93
N PRO A 84 -0.70 -13.71 11.00
CA PRO A 84 -1.33 -14.42 12.09
C PRO A 84 -0.68 -15.81 12.10
N ASN A 85 -0.04 -16.15 13.22
CA ASN A 85 0.39 -17.52 13.46
C ASN A 85 -0.90 -18.34 13.53
N ASP A 86 -1.35 -18.85 12.39
CA ASP A 86 -2.23 -20.02 12.35
C ASP A 86 -1.38 -21.18 12.89
N VAL A 87 -1.26 -21.23 14.22
CA VAL A 87 -0.93 -22.45 14.94
C VAL A 87 -2.08 -23.39 14.63
N ALA A 88 -1.88 -24.22 13.61
CA ALA A 88 -2.65 -25.44 13.43
C ALA A 88 -2.48 -26.25 14.72
N THR A 89 -3.48 -26.15 15.60
CA THR A 89 -3.64 -27.01 16.77
C THR A 89 -3.62 -28.45 16.26
N GLY A 90 -2.50 -29.13 16.48
CA GLY A 90 -2.32 -30.53 16.14
C GLY A 90 -3.41 -31.36 16.82
N HIS A 91 -4.27 -31.98 16.02
CA HIS A 91 -5.19 -32.99 16.50
C HIS A 91 -4.44 -34.32 16.55
N LEU A 92 -4.01 -34.72 17.75
CA LEU A 92 -3.50 -36.06 18.02
C LEU A 92 -4.68 -37.04 18.08
N GLY A 93 -4.67 -38.07 17.25
CA GLY A 93 -5.67 -39.14 17.27
C GLY A 93 -5.44 -40.14 16.14
N GLU A 94 -4.64 -41.17 16.44
CA GLU A 94 -4.51 -42.44 15.70
C GLU A 94 -5.90 -43.11 15.49
N ALA A 95 -6.19 -44.06 14.60
CA ALA A 95 -5.44 -44.97 13.73
C ALA A 95 -6.40 -45.44 12.61
N GLY A 96 -5.88 -45.85 11.45
CA GLY A 96 -6.72 -46.51 10.43
C GLY A 96 -6.03 -46.69 9.08
N VAL A 97 -5.38 -47.82 8.91
CA VAL A 97 -4.59 -48.27 7.74
C VAL A 97 -5.41 -48.25 6.43
N GLY A 98 -4.88 -47.61 5.39
CA GLY A 98 -5.35 -47.68 4.00
C GLY A 98 -4.40 -46.96 3.03
N ASN A 99 -3.93 -47.68 2.00
CA ASN A 99 -2.83 -47.35 1.07
C ASN A 99 -2.94 -45.99 0.30
N PRO A 100 -1.82 -45.49 -0.28
CA PRO A 100 -1.60 -44.08 -0.58
C PRO A 100 -2.32 -43.63 -1.85
N THR A 101 -3.15 -42.60 -1.72
CA THR A 101 -3.60 -41.80 -2.87
C THR A 101 -2.80 -40.51 -2.86
N LEU A 102 -1.89 -40.38 -3.82
CA LEU A 102 -1.26 -39.11 -4.19
C LEU A 102 -2.36 -38.15 -4.69
N PRO A 103 -2.50 -36.95 -4.13
CA PRO A 103 -3.05 -35.84 -4.87
C PRO A 103 -1.90 -35.21 -5.66
N LEU A 104 -1.94 -35.45 -6.96
CA LEU A 104 -1.13 -34.80 -7.99
C LEU A 104 -1.13 -33.27 -7.80
N SER A 105 0.05 -32.67 -7.93
CA SER A 105 0.26 -31.24 -8.11
C SER A 105 -0.70 -30.62 -9.13
N PRO A 106 -1.26 -29.42 -8.91
CA PRO A 106 -1.78 -28.61 -10.00
C PRO A 106 -0.60 -27.98 -10.74
N ALA A 107 -0.50 -28.33 -12.01
CA ALA A 107 0.49 -27.87 -12.96
C ALA A 107 0.40 -26.37 -13.24
N TYR A 108 1.55 -25.82 -13.60
CA TYR A 108 1.75 -24.64 -14.45
C TYR A 108 0.64 -24.47 -15.50
N GLY A 109 0.08 -23.26 -15.59
CA GLY A 109 -0.68 -22.76 -16.74
C GLY A 109 0.00 -21.53 -17.29
N ASP A 110 0.90 -21.74 -18.25
CA ASP A 110 1.48 -20.71 -19.12
C ASP A 110 0.62 -20.59 -20.40
N GLY A 111 0.55 -19.37 -20.94
CA GLY A 111 0.28 -19.12 -22.35
C GLY A 111 -1.18 -18.94 -22.76
N GLY A 112 -1.56 -17.71 -23.15
CA GLY A 112 -2.81 -17.51 -23.89
C GLY A 112 -3.23 -16.06 -24.12
N SER A 113 -2.44 -15.32 -24.89
CA SER A 113 -2.77 -13.99 -25.40
C SER A 113 -4.09 -13.97 -26.18
N ALA A 114 -5.00 -13.03 -25.88
CA ALA A 114 -6.11 -12.67 -26.76
C ALA A 114 -6.30 -11.15 -26.76
N ILE A 115 -5.47 -10.50 -27.58
CA ILE A 115 -5.64 -9.12 -28.02
C ILE A 115 -6.84 -9.08 -28.98
N PHE A 116 -7.90 -8.35 -28.63
CA PHE A 116 -8.94 -7.97 -29.59
C PHE A 116 -8.45 -6.82 -30.46
N LEU A 117 -7.76 -7.13 -31.55
CA LEU A 117 -7.54 -6.23 -32.69
C LEU A 117 -8.70 -6.41 -33.66
N ARG A 118 -9.54 -5.39 -33.77
CA ARG A 118 -10.56 -5.29 -34.81
C ARG A 118 -10.00 -4.45 -35.96
N ALA A 119 -9.64 -5.09 -37.07
CA ALA A 119 -9.40 -4.42 -38.34
C ALA A 119 -9.57 -5.37 -39.53
N THR A 120 -10.50 -5.05 -40.42
CA THR A 120 -10.40 -5.28 -41.88
C THR A 120 -10.95 -3.99 -42.53
N ALA A 121 -10.09 -3.11 -43.03
CA ALA A 121 -9.51 -3.09 -44.38
C ALA A 121 -10.56 -2.78 -45.46
N GLY A 122 -10.40 -1.63 -46.13
CA GLY A 122 -11.12 -1.25 -47.34
C GLY A 122 -10.27 -1.37 -48.60
N LYS A 123 -10.94 -1.47 -49.75
CA LYS A 123 -10.58 -1.02 -51.13
C LYS A 123 -11.64 -1.61 -52.07
N ALA A 124 -12.06 -1.01 -53.18
CA ALA A 124 -11.54 0.09 -54.00
C ALA A 124 -12.70 0.84 -54.65
#